data_AF-A0A973D575-F1
#
_entry.id   AF-A0A973D575-F1
#
_cell.length_a   1.000
_cell.length_b   1.000
_cell.length_c   1.000
_cell.angle_alpha   90.00
_cell.angle_beta   90.00
_cell.angle_gamma   90.00
#
_symmetry.space_group_name_H-M   'P 1'
#
loop_
_entity.id
_entity.type
_entity.pdbx_description
1 polymer ?
#
loop_
_entity_poly.entity_id
_entity_poly.type
_entity_poly.pdbx_seq_one_letter_code
_entity_poly.pdbx_strand_id
1 'polypeptide(L)' 'MLTKLNRIQCPRVSTLTRVMLATVLVLFPAMESWAAPAKLALTGGRIITVSGAAIEKGTILIEDGIITAVGDESL' A
#
# COMPACT_ATOMS: atom_id res chain seq x y z
N MET A 1 -36.98 8.60 56.63
CA MET A 1 -37.20 7.65 55.51
C MET A 1 -36.51 8.22 54.26
N LEU A 2 -35.28 7.81 53.98
CA LEU A 2 -34.50 8.26 52.83
C LEU A 2 -34.42 7.12 51.80
N THR A 3 -35.33 7.14 50.83
CA THR A 3 -35.44 6.13 49.79
C THR A 3 -34.32 6.30 48.76
N LYS A 4 -33.19 5.65 49.07
CA LYS A 4 -32.24 4.97 48.18
C LYS A 4 -32.12 5.50 46.74
N LEU A 5 -31.09 6.36 46.60
CA LEU A 5 -30.09 6.44 45.53
C LEU A 5 -30.43 5.88 44.13
N ASN A 6 -30.61 6.86 43.24
CA ASN A 6 -30.41 6.85 41.80
C ASN A 6 -29.18 6.02 41.37
N ARG A 7 -29.40 4.85 40.75
CA ARG A 7 -28.35 4.05 40.11
C ARG A 7 -27.93 4.76 38.82
N ILE A 8 -26.74 5.36 38.83
CA ILE A 8 -26.04 5.75 37.62
C ILE A 8 -25.88 4.51 36.75
N GLN A 9 -26.59 4.47 35.62
CA GLN A 9 -26.44 3.43 34.61
C GLN A 9 -24.99 3.50 34.09
N CYS A 10 -24.14 2.55 34.52
CA CYS A 10 -22.88 2.30 33.82
C CYS A 10 -23.22 2.07 32.34
N PRO A 11 -22.52 2.71 31.38
CA PRO A 11 -22.72 2.41 29.97
C PRO A 11 -22.30 0.95 29.80
N ARG A 12 -23.29 0.07 29.71
CA ARG A 12 -23.12 -1.37 29.58
C ARG A 12 -22.71 -1.60 28.13
N VAL A 13 -21.49 -1.20 27.78
CA VAL A 13 -20.89 -1.41 26.46
C VAL A 13 -21.02 -2.89 26.19
N SER A 14 -21.96 -3.21 25.29
CA SER A 14 -22.41 -4.57 25.06
C SER A 14 -21.20 -5.42 24.69
N THR A 15 -21.04 -6.57 25.34
CA THR A 15 -19.98 -7.54 25.01
C THR A 15 -19.98 -7.85 23.50
N LEU A 16 -21.15 -7.76 22.85
CA LEU A 16 -21.33 -7.88 21.41
C LEU A 16 -20.59 -6.78 20.62
N THR A 17 -20.63 -5.53 21.08
CA THR A 17 -19.93 -4.40 20.45
C THR A 17 -18.42 -4.59 20.51
N ARG A 18 -17.91 -5.15 21.62
CA ARG A 18 -16.48 -5.46 21.77
C ARG A 18 -16.04 -6.58 20.84
N VAL A 19 -16.85 -7.63 20.69
CA VAL A 19 -16.55 -8.75 19.77
C VAL A 19 -16.58 -8.28 18.32
N MET A 20 -17.60 -7.51 17.91
CA MET A 20 -17.65 -6.93 16.55
C MET A 20 -16.43 -6.07 16.24
N LEU A 21 -16.03 -5.18 17.16
CA LEU A 21 -14.87 -4.32 16.96
C LEU A 21 -13.56 -5.11 16.86
N ALA A 22 -13.39 -6.13 17.71
CA ALA A 22 -12.22 -7.02 17.66
C ALA A 22 -12.16 -7.79 16.33
N THR A 23 -13.31 -8.29 15.86
CA THR A 23 -13.40 -9.00 14.57
C THR A 23 -13.04 -8.08 13.40
N VAL A 24 -13.52 -6.83 13.40
CA VAL A 24 -13.18 -5.84 12.36
C VAL A 24 -11.68 -5.52 12.38
N LEU A 25 -11.09 -5.31 13.55
CA LEU A 25 -9.66 -5.03 13.70
C LEU A 25 -8.76 -6.20 13.23
N VAL A 26 -9.20 -7.45 13.44
CA VAL A 26 -8.45 -8.64 12.99
C VAL A 26 -8.58 -8.85 11.48
N LEU A 27 -9.69 -8.45 10.86
CA LEU A 27 -9.91 -8.60 9.41
C LEU A 27 -9.36 -7.44 8.56
N PHE A 28 -9.07 -6.28 9.16
CA PHE A 28 -8.58 -5.10 8.45
C PHE A 28 -7.21 -5.22 7.75
N PRO A 29 -6.16 -5.87 8.32
CA PRO A 29 -4.82 -5.86 7.71
C PRO A 29 -4.72 -6.70 6.43
N ALA A 30 -5.74 -7.51 6.08
CA ALA A 30 -5.75 -8.29 4.85
C ALA A 30 -6.05 -7.44 3.60
N MET A 31 -6.50 -6.19 3.75
CA MET A 31 -6.85 -5.30 2.65
C MET A 31 -5.77 -4.28 2.30
N GLU A 32 -4.63 -4.32 2.98
CA GLU A 32 -3.47 -3.52 2.59
C GLU A 32 -2.68 -4.23 1.49
N SER A 33 -3.29 -4.36 0.31
CA SER A 33 -2.50 -4.30 -0.93
C SER A 33 -2.09 -2.85 -1.14
N TRP A 34 -1.29 -2.33 -0.21
CA TRP A 34 -0.60 -1.06 -0.35
C TRP A 34 0.10 -1.14 -1.70
N ALA A 35 -0.27 -0.25 -2.63
CA ALA A 35 0.31 -0.19 -3.96
C ALA A 35 1.84 -0.22 -3.81
N ALA A 36 2.44 -1.39 -4.06
CA ALA A 36 3.88 -1.52 -3.97
C ALA A 36 4.48 -0.46 -4.89
N PRO A 37 5.58 0.21 -4.49
CA PRO A 37 6.21 1.22 -5.33
C PRO A 37 6.37 0.63 -6.72
N ALA A 38 5.83 1.34 -7.71
CA ALA A 38 5.63 0.79 -9.04
C ALA A 38 6.98 0.74 -9.75
N LYS A 39 7.74 -0.35 -9.53
CA LYS A 39 9.07 -0.57 -10.08
C LYS A 39 9.00 -1.53 -11.25
N LEU A 40 9.31 -1.03 -12.44
CA LEU A 40 9.22 -1.74 -13.71
C LEU A 40 10.53 -1.61 -14.48
N ALA A 41 11.05 -2.72 -14.99
CA ALA A 41 12.17 -2.73 -15.91
C ALA A 41 11.71 -3.21 -17.30
N LEU A 42 11.98 -2.42 -18.33
CA LEU A 42 11.81 -2.83 -19.73
C LEU A 42 13.19 -3.23 -20.26
N THR A 43 13.39 -4.51 -20.58
CA THR A 43 14.72 -5.08 -20.91
C THR A 43 14.79 -5.66 -22.32
N GLY A 44 15.99 -5.65 -22.92
CA GLY A 44 16.30 -6.36 -24.17
C GLY A 44 15.72 -5.71 -25.43
N GLY A 45 15.17 -4.49 -25.30
CA GLY A 45 14.63 -3.72 -26.42
C GLY A 45 15.64 -2.74 -27.01
N ARG A 46 15.35 -2.26 -28.22
CA ARG A 46 16.09 -1.17 -28.86
C ARG A 46 15.55 0.19 -28.39
N ILE A 47 16.37 0.96 -27.70
CA ILE A 47 16.01 2.30 -27.21
C ILE A 47 16.43 3.34 -28.25
N ILE A 48 15.44 4.00 -28.85
CA ILE A 48 15.65 5.13 -29.74
C ILE A 48 15.59 6.41 -28.91
N THR A 49 16.75 7.02 -28.70
CA THR A 49 16.85 8.28 -27.95
C THR A 49 16.51 9.46 -28.87
N VAL A 50 15.89 10.51 -28.30
CA VAL A 50 15.65 11.75 -29.04
C VAL A 50 16.97 12.44 -29.37
N SER A 51 17.95 12.35 -28.46
CA SER A 51 19.28 12.90 -28.61
C SER A 51 20.33 11.84 -28.28
N GLY A 52 21.30 11.66 -29.18
CA GLY A 52 22.40 10.71 -29.02
C GLY A 52 22.26 9.47 -29.90
N ALA A 53 23.07 8.46 -29.60
CA ALA A 53 23.01 7.18 -30.29
C ALA A 53 21.86 6.32 -29.76
N ALA A 54 21.36 5.43 -30.61
CA ALA A 54 20.42 4.38 -30.21
C ALA A 54 21.15 3.28 -29.41
N ILE A 55 20.44 2.64 -28.49
CA ILE A 55 20.92 1.52 -27.68
C ILE A 55 20.21 0.26 -28.16
N GLU A 56 20.94 -0.71 -28.73
CA GLU A 56 20.33 -1.89 -29.39
C GLU A 56 19.72 -2.91 -28.40
N LYS A 57 20.26 -3.01 -27.19
CA LYS A 57 19.81 -3.97 -26.17
C LYS A 57 19.78 -3.29 -24.80
N GLY A 58 18.89 -2.32 -24.71
CA GLY A 58 18.80 -1.44 -23.56
C GLY A 58 17.86 -1.95 -22.48
N THR A 59 18.03 -1.36 -21.31
CA THR A 59 17.16 -1.47 -20.16
C THR A 59 16.70 -0.08 -19.72
N ILE A 60 15.40 0.07 -19.45
CA ILE A 60 14.80 1.27 -18.86
C ILE A 60 14.21 0.89 -17.51
N LEU A 61 14.65 1.58 -16.46
CA LEU A 61 14.04 1.47 -15.12
C LEU A 61 13.03 2.59 -14.93
N ILE A 62 11.81 2.20 -14.56
CA ILE A 62 10.70 3.09 -14.25
C ILE A 62 10.32 2.86 -12.80
N GLU A 63 10.35 3.92 -12.00
CA GLU A 63 9.93 3.92 -10.60
C GLU A 63 8.87 5.02 -10.42
N ASP A 64 7.70 4.62 -9.93
CA ASP A 64 6.56 5.52 -9.67
C ASP A 64 6.16 6.36 -10.90
N GLY A 65 6.27 5.76 -12.09
CA GLY A 65 5.95 6.38 -13.37
C GLY A 65 7.05 7.29 -13.94
N ILE A 66 8.22 7.35 -13.31
CA ILE A 66 9.36 8.17 -13.72
C ILE A 66 10.51 7.27 -14.18
N ILE A 67 11.16 7.63 -15.30
CA ILE A 67 12.38 6.94 -15.74
C ILE A 67 13.53 7.33 -14.81
N THR A 68 14.04 6.38 -14.03
CA THR A 68 15.15 6.61 -13.08
C THR A 68 16.50 6.16 -13.60
N ALA A 69 16.54 5.23 -14.56
CA ALA A 69 17.77 4.81 -15.23
C ALA A 69 17.52 4.33 -16.66
N VAL A 70 18.52 4.53 -17.52
CA VAL A 70 18.59 4.01 -18.89
C VAL A 70 20.02 3.55 -19.15
N GLY A 71 20.20 2.37 -19.73
CA GLY A 71 21.52 1.87 -20.09
C GLY A 71 21.46 0.61 -20.94
N ASP A 72 22.61 0.12 -21.36
CA ASP A 72 22.74 -1.18 -22.02
C ASP A 72 22.55 -2.34 -21.03
N GLU A 73 22.28 -3.54 -21.55
CA GLU A 73 22.23 -4.81 -20.81
C GLU A 73 23.52 -5.19 -20.05
N SER A 74 24.61 -4.43 -20.24
CA SER A 74 25.91 -4.68 -19.58
C SER A 74 26.08 -3.95 -18.24
N LEU A 75 25.00 -3.37 -17.69
CA LEU A 75 24.93 -2.95 -16.29
C LEU A 75 24.82 -4.15 -15.35
#